data_AF-A0A7U6KNJ8-F1
#
_entry.id   AF-A0A7U6KNJ8-F1
#
_cell.length_a   1.000
_cell.length_b   1.000
_cell.length_c   1.000
_cell.angle_alpha   90.00
_cell.angle_beta   90.00
_cell.angle_gamma   90.00
#
_symmetry.space_group_name_H-M   'P 1'
#
loop_
_entity.id
_entity.type
_entity.pdbx_description
1 polymer ?
#
loop_
_entity_poly.entity_id
_entity_poly.type
_entity_poly.pdbx_seq_one_letter_code
_entity_poly.pdbx_strand_id
1 'polypeptide(L)'
;MRREDQDFPKTNLDTKNYLWVPELGMQGTLQMSFTNKVTVVHGVGVGGGSQIYANVHLIPDDEVFKSKAWTRLRSDWKETLLPYYGLAQRMLGTAKNTYTNIADDTLQQVGQEMGYGDSYKTVNTGVFFPLPDGERGKIVKDPYFNGDGPDRRTCQYCGNCIIGCRYNSKNTLMKNYLYFAERNGVEIRPSSEVVKIIPLNYDGSDGYELIVKETLGKKCASINYVAEGLWYLAASWAQCRCYSKCGINIKRCQTSHPN
;
A
#
# COMPACT_ATOMS: atom_id res chain seq x y z
N MET A 1 10.23 3.52 10.00
CA MET A 1 9.30 3.81 11.12
C MET A 1 8.10 2.88 11.08
N ARG A 2 7.64 2.41 12.24
CA ARG A 2 6.34 1.75 12.43
C ARG A 2 5.43 2.74 13.17
N ARG A 3 4.16 2.81 12.79
CA ARG A 3 3.16 3.66 13.44
C ARG A 3 1.99 2.82 13.89
N GLU A 4 1.53 3.08 15.09
CA GLU A 4 0.26 2.59 15.58
C GLU A 4 -0.86 3.57 15.23
N ASP A 5 -2.11 3.12 15.34
CA ASP A 5 -3.27 3.90 14.89
C ASP A 5 -3.35 5.29 15.56
N GLN A 6 -2.98 5.39 16.84
CA GLN A 6 -2.98 6.64 17.60
C GLN A 6 -1.91 7.66 17.14
N ASP A 7 -0.91 7.21 16.38
CA ASP A 7 0.18 8.08 15.93
C ASP A 7 -0.23 8.91 14.71
N PHE A 8 -1.17 8.41 13.88
CA PHE A 8 -1.63 9.14 12.68
C PHE A 8 -2.19 10.51 13.03
N PRO A 9 -1.95 11.56 12.26
CA PRO A 9 -2.38 12.91 12.61
C PRO A 9 -3.92 13.02 12.71
N LYS A 10 -4.43 13.88 13.61
CA LYS A 10 -5.88 14.17 13.68
C LYS A 10 -6.36 14.97 12.47
N THR A 11 -5.52 15.88 11.98
CA THR A 11 -5.75 16.74 10.82
C THR A 11 -4.44 16.88 10.02
N ASN A 12 -4.52 17.27 8.75
CA ASN A 12 -3.35 17.54 7.92
C ASN A 12 -2.50 18.74 8.36
N LEU A 13 -2.99 19.55 9.32
CA LEU A 13 -2.24 20.65 9.93
C LEU A 13 -1.12 20.17 10.86
N ASP A 14 -1.21 18.93 11.35
CA ASP A 14 -0.13 18.27 12.10
C ASP A 14 0.95 17.78 11.12
N THR A 15 1.66 18.73 10.51
CA THR A 15 2.66 18.49 9.46
C THR A 15 3.78 17.56 9.93
N LYS A 16 4.16 17.62 11.21
CA LYS A 16 5.18 16.76 11.82
C LYS A 16 4.82 15.27 11.76
N ASN A 17 3.55 14.95 12.00
CA ASN A 17 3.03 13.57 11.98
C ASN A 17 2.37 13.19 10.65
N TYR A 18 2.19 14.15 9.75
CA TYR A 18 1.59 13.95 8.42
C TYR A 18 2.64 13.78 7.32
N LEU A 19 3.61 14.69 7.25
CA LEU A 19 4.64 14.73 6.21
C LEU A 19 5.91 13.98 6.61
N TRP A 20 6.53 13.29 5.67
CA TRP A 20 7.83 12.67 5.81
C TRP A 20 8.91 13.59 5.20
N VAL A 21 9.58 14.33 6.08
CA VAL A 21 10.75 15.17 5.76
C VAL A 21 11.74 15.02 6.94
N PRO A 22 12.50 13.91 6.99
CA PRO A 22 13.29 13.56 8.16
C PRO A 22 14.36 14.62 8.50
N GLU A 23 14.86 15.35 7.51
CA GLU A 23 15.81 16.46 7.67
C GLU A 23 15.22 17.62 8.49
N LEU A 24 13.90 17.80 8.45
CA LEU A 24 13.16 18.79 9.23
C LEU A 24 12.52 18.19 10.50
N GLY A 25 12.85 16.95 10.84
CA GLY A 25 12.25 16.24 11.98
C GLY A 25 10.77 15.86 11.78
N MET A 26 10.27 15.93 10.55
CA MET A 26 8.91 15.49 10.20
C MET A 26 8.95 14.01 9.84
N GLN A 27 8.22 13.20 10.60
CA GLN A 27 8.23 11.74 10.51
C GLN A 27 6.79 11.23 10.33
N GLY A 28 6.03 11.86 9.44
CA GLY A 28 4.72 11.39 9.03
C GLY A 28 4.79 10.29 7.97
N THR A 29 3.63 9.88 7.47
CA THR A 29 3.53 8.75 6.53
C THR A 29 3.41 9.17 5.08
N LEU A 30 3.24 10.46 4.78
CA LEU A 30 3.13 10.96 3.42
C LEU A 30 4.45 11.60 2.98
N GLN A 31 5.06 11.06 1.93
CA GLN A 31 6.21 11.67 1.27
C GLN A 31 5.83 12.19 -0.11
N MET A 32 6.32 13.38 -0.44
CA MET A 32 6.26 13.93 -1.78
C MET A 32 7.64 13.85 -2.42
N SER A 33 7.70 13.41 -3.67
CA SER A 33 8.92 13.40 -4.47
C SER A 33 8.68 14.25 -5.72
N PHE A 34 9.45 15.33 -5.82
CA PHE A 34 9.33 16.31 -6.89
C PHE A 34 10.29 15.96 -8.03
N THR A 35 9.81 16.09 -9.25
CA THR A 35 10.62 16.01 -10.47
C THR A 35 10.26 17.20 -11.36
N ASN A 36 11.02 17.42 -12.43
CA ASN A 36 10.74 18.51 -13.37
C ASN A 36 9.41 18.36 -14.13
N LYS A 37 8.75 17.20 -14.06
CA LYS A 37 7.52 16.92 -14.82
C LYS A 37 6.34 16.46 -13.98
N VAL A 38 6.61 15.73 -12.89
CA VAL A 38 5.59 15.12 -12.05
C VAL A 38 5.95 15.22 -10.58
N THR A 39 4.93 15.38 -9.74
CA THR A 39 5.04 15.23 -8.29
C THR A 39 4.42 13.89 -7.90
N VAL A 40 5.21 13.04 -7.23
CA VAL A 40 4.77 11.72 -6.77
C VAL A 40 4.46 11.79 -5.28
N VAL A 41 3.22 11.45 -4.90
CA VAL A 41 2.80 11.30 -3.50
C VAL A 41 2.79 9.82 -3.16
N HIS A 42 3.53 9.42 -2.13
CA HIS A 42 3.65 8.01 -1.75
C HIS A 42 3.79 7.83 -0.23
N GLY A 43 3.45 6.64 0.23
CA GLY A 43 3.43 6.30 1.65
C GLY A 43 4.78 5.78 2.14
N VAL A 44 5.21 6.25 3.31
CA VAL A 44 6.44 5.82 3.99
C VAL A 44 6.10 5.20 5.34
N GLY A 45 6.84 4.17 5.72
CA GLY A 45 6.65 3.40 6.96
C GLY A 45 6.20 1.97 6.69
N VAL A 46 6.10 1.16 7.75
CA VAL A 46 5.66 -0.23 7.63
C VAL A 46 4.22 -0.28 7.09
N GLY A 47 4.01 -1.04 6.02
CA GLY A 47 2.75 -1.06 5.25
C GLY A 47 2.70 -0.05 4.10
N GLY A 48 3.68 0.84 3.96
CA GLY A 48 3.87 1.73 2.81
C GLY A 48 2.62 2.56 2.46
N GLY A 49 2.27 2.59 1.17
CA GLY A 49 1.10 3.30 0.65
C GLY A 49 -0.23 2.88 1.28
N SER A 50 -0.32 1.67 1.84
CA SER A 50 -1.55 1.21 2.49
C SER A 50 -1.94 2.07 3.69
N GLN A 51 -1.00 2.79 4.29
CA GLN A 51 -1.28 3.71 5.39
C GLN A 51 -2.05 4.96 4.91
N ILE A 52 -1.83 5.42 3.67
CA ILE A 52 -2.29 6.75 3.18
C ILE A 52 -3.17 6.71 1.91
N TYR A 53 -3.37 5.58 1.25
CA TYR A 53 -4.29 5.51 0.10
C TYR A 53 -5.76 5.50 0.54
N ALA A 54 -6.70 5.80 -0.37
CA ALA A 54 -8.13 5.87 -0.05
C ALA A 54 -8.84 4.51 0.11
N ASN A 55 -8.14 3.38 -0.02
CA ASN A 55 -8.68 2.01 0.01
C ASN A 55 -9.61 1.63 -1.14
N VAL A 56 -9.64 2.36 -2.24
CA VAL A 56 -10.47 1.98 -3.38
C VAL A 56 -9.89 0.72 -4.03
N HIS A 57 -10.69 -0.34 -4.13
CA HIS A 57 -10.31 -1.62 -4.74
C HIS A 57 -11.14 -1.84 -6.00
N LEU A 58 -10.47 -1.86 -7.15
CA LEU A 58 -11.09 -2.08 -8.45
C LEU A 58 -10.46 -3.31 -9.11
N ILE A 59 -11.31 -4.13 -9.71
CA ILE A 59 -10.87 -5.09 -10.72
C ILE A 59 -10.86 -4.32 -12.04
N PRO A 60 -9.75 -4.29 -12.79
CA PRO A 60 -9.72 -3.61 -14.09
C PRO A 60 -10.77 -4.18 -15.05
N ASP A 61 -11.32 -3.32 -15.90
CA ASP A 61 -12.24 -3.75 -16.96
C ASP A 61 -11.47 -4.52 -18.06
N ASP A 62 -12.21 -5.27 -18.87
CA ASP A 62 -11.66 -6.12 -19.94
C ASP A 62 -10.77 -5.36 -20.92
N GLU A 63 -11.08 -4.09 -21.19
CA GLU A 63 -10.30 -3.23 -22.07
C GLU A 63 -8.88 -3.01 -21.54
N VAL A 64 -8.71 -2.92 -20.21
CA VAL A 64 -7.39 -2.78 -19.59
C VAL A 64 -6.57 -4.04 -19.81
N PHE A 65 -7.17 -5.23 -19.58
CA PHE A 65 -6.49 -6.51 -19.78
C PHE A 65 -6.14 -6.76 -21.25
N LYS A 66 -6.96 -6.28 -22.19
CA LYS A 66 -6.73 -6.41 -23.64
C LYS A 66 -5.75 -5.35 -24.18
N SER A 67 -5.42 -4.32 -23.40
CA SER A 67 -4.55 -3.24 -23.83
C SER A 67 -3.13 -3.74 -24.18
N LYS A 68 -2.51 -3.14 -25.20
CA LYS A 68 -1.14 -3.49 -25.65
C LYS A 68 -0.10 -3.40 -24.52
N ALA A 69 -0.31 -2.50 -23.57
CA ALA A 69 0.59 -2.33 -22.43
C ALA A 69 0.71 -3.62 -21.57
N TRP A 70 -0.39 -4.36 -21.45
CA TRP A 70 -0.47 -5.65 -20.74
C TRP A 70 -0.16 -6.82 -21.67
N THR A 71 -0.80 -6.86 -22.84
CA THR A 71 -0.74 -8.01 -23.75
C THR A 71 0.61 -8.22 -24.41
N ARG A 72 1.47 -7.20 -24.47
CA ARG A 72 2.86 -7.33 -24.97
C ARG A 72 3.71 -8.31 -24.15
N LEU A 73 3.36 -8.55 -22.88
CA LEU A 73 4.05 -9.50 -22.01
C LEU A 73 3.35 -10.86 -22.06
N ARG A 74 2.02 -10.85 -22.01
CA ARG A 74 1.21 -12.06 -22.01
C ARG A 74 -0.24 -11.75 -22.37
N SER A 75 -0.88 -12.57 -23.19
CA SER A 75 -2.24 -12.31 -23.68
C SER A 75 -3.35 -12.75 -22.73
N ASP A 76 -3.07 -13.67 -21.80
CA ASP A 76 -4.04 -14.33 -20.89
C ASP A 76 -4.00 -13.77 -19.45
N TRP A 77 -3.63 -12.49 -19.29
CA TRP A 77 -3.50 -11.86 -17.97
C TRP A 77 -4.78 -11.93 -17.16
N LYS A 78 -5.95 -11.75 -17.81
CA LYS A 78 -7.24 -11.76 -17.10
C LYS A 78 -7.49 -13.13 -16.50
N GLU A 79 -7.43 -14.18 -17.31
CA GLU A 79 -7.67 -15.57 -16.91
C GLU A 79 -6.73 -15.97 -15.77
N THR A 80 -5.47 -15.56 -15.85
CA THR A 80 -4.48 -15.92 -14.84
C THR A 80 -4.64 -15.15 -13.53
N LEU A 81 -5.03 -13.89 -13.59
CA LEU A 81 -5.14 -13.04 -12.39
C LEU A 81 -6.50 -13.20 -11.69
N LEU A 82 -7.55 -13.59 -12.42
CA LEU A 82 -8.91 -13.66 -11.88
C LEU A 82 -9.02 -14.51 -10.59
N PRO A 83 -8.38 -15.69 -10.47
CA PRO A 83 -8.39 -16.46 -9.23
C PRO A 83 -7.77 -15.70 -8.04
N TYR A 84 -6.75 -14.89 -8.30
CA TYR A 84 -6.02 -14.15 -7.27
C TYR A 84 -6.75 -12.87 -6.83
N TYR A 85 -7.64 -12.30 -7.65
CA TYR A 85 -8.47 -11.16 -7.24
C TYR A 85 -9.39 -11.52 -6.07
N GLY A 86 -10.01 -12.70 -6.10
CA GLY A 86 -10.85 -13.17 -4.98
C GLY A 86 -10.05 -13.32 -3.69
N LEU A 87 -8.85 -13.92 -3.79
CA LEU A 87 -7.94 -14.04 -2.65
C LEU A 87 -7.52 -12.67 -2.10
N ALA A 88 -7.12 -11.74 -2.98
CA ALA A 88 -6.71 -10.40 -2.60
C ALA A 88 -7.88 -9.62 -1.97
N GLN A 89 -9.09 -9.73 -2.53
CA GLN A 89 -10.28 -9.06 -1.97
C GLN A 89 -10.61 -9.55 -0.58
N ARG A 90 -10.51 -10.88 -0.33
CA ARG A 90 -10.65 -11.45 1.02
C ARG A 90 -9.57 -10.94 1.96
N MET A 91 -8.30 -11.02 1.54
CA MET A 91 -7.17 -10.58 2.37
C MET A 91 -7.27 -9.11 2.77
N LEU A 92 -7.67 -8.27 1.82
CA LEU A 92 -7.83 -6.83 1.99
C LEU A 92 -9.18 -6.45 2.62
N GLY A 93 -10.06 -7.41 2.90
CA GLY A 93 -11.36 -7.15 3.54
C GLY A 93 -12.27 -6.24 2.71
N THR A 94 -12.33 -6.48 1.41
CA THR A 94 -13.03 -5.63 0.45
C THR A 94 -14.53 -5.67 0.67
N ALA A 95 -15.14 -4.49 0.83
CA ALA A 95 -16.59 -4.31 0.98
C ALA A 95 -17.09 -3.17 0.10
N LYS A 96 -18.33 -3.28 -0.39
CA LYS A 96 -19.01 -2.21 -1.12
C LYS A 96 -19.35 -1.06 -0.17
N ASN A 97 -18.91 0.16 -0.46
CA ASN A 97 -19.38 1.33 0.27
C ASN A 97 -20.84 1.61 -0.14
N THR A 98 -21.73 1.72 0.83
CA THR A 98 -23.14 2.11 0.65
C THR A 98 -23.47 3.45 1.30
N TYR A 99 -22.53 4.06 2.03
CA TYR A 99 -22.70 5.36 2.63
C TYR A 99 -22.48 6.46 1.58
N THR A 100 -23.46 7.35 1.46
CA THR A 100 -23.40 8.60 0.69
C THR A 100 -23.68 9.79 1.61
N ASN A 101 -23.26 10.97 1.18
CA ASN A 101 -23.57 12.24 1.83
C ASN A 101 -23.89 13.32 0.80
N ILE A 102 -24.09 14.56 1.26
CA ILE A 102 -24.43 15.68 0.38
C ILE A 102 -23.43 15.91 -0.78
N ALA A 103 -22.14 15.63 -0.59
CA ALA A 103 -21.15 15.75 -1.67
C ALA A 103 -21.35 14.65 -2.73
N ASP A 104 -21.68 13.43 -2.31
CA ASP A 104 -21.99 12.32 -3.20
C ASP A 104 -23.29 12.58 -3.98
N ASP A 105 -24.34 13.05 -3.30
CA ASP A 105 -25.63 13.37 -3.90
C ASP A 105 -25.50 14.56 -4.88
N THR A 106 -24.73 15.59 -4.51
CA THR A 106 -24.42 16.73 -5.39
C THR A 106 -23.66 16.27 -6.63
N LEU A 107 -22.67 15.39 -6.47
CA LEU A 107 -21.91 14.84 -7.59
C LEU A 107 -22.81 14.05 -8.55
N GLN A 108 -23.75 13.27 -8.01
CA GLN A 108 -24.73 12.54 -8.81
C GLN A 108 -25.66 13.49 -9.57
N GLN A 109 -26.19 14.53 -8.91
CA GLN A 109 -27.05 15.53 -9.55
C GLN A 109 -26.33 16.25 -10.68
N VAL A 110 -25.10 16.75 -10.45
CA VAL A 110 -24.31 17.39 -11.50
C VAL A 110 -24.04 16.41 -12.65
N GLY A 111 -23.75 15.14 -12.34
CA GLY A 111 -23.61 14.09 -13.36
C GLY A 111 -24.87 13.93 -14.21
N GLN A 112 -26.06 13.95 -13.60
CA GLN A 112 -27.34 13.89 -14.31
C GLN A 112 -27.55 15.11 -15.21
N GLU A 113 -27.30 16.31 -14.70
CA GLU A 113 -27.41 17.57 -15.47
C GLU A 113 -26.47 17.61 -16.67
N MET A 114 -25.29 16.98 -16.55
CA MET A 114 -24.32 16.84 -17.64
C MET A 114 -24.58 15.67 -18.60
N GLY A 115 -25.62 14.86 -18.35
CA GLY A 115 -25.93 13.68 -19.18
C GLY A 115 -25.08 12.43 -18.92
N TYR A 116 -24.36 12.39 -17.80
CA TYR A 116 -23.51 11.26 -17.36
C TYR A 116 -23.98 10.62 -16.04
N GLY A 117 -25.22 10.87 -15.62
CA GLY A 117 -25.77 10.39 -14.34
C GLY A 117 -25.65 8.87 -14.15
N ASP A 118 -25.79 8.11 -15.22
CA ASP A 118 -25.70 6.63 -15.22
C ASP A 118 -24.29 6.12 -14.90
N SER A 119 -23.26 6.97 -14.98
CA SER A 119 -21.88 6.61 -14.63
C SER A 119 -21.59 6.69 -13.13
N TYR A 120 -22.47 7.32 -12.35
CA TYR A 120 -22.30 7.45 -10.91
C TYR A 120 -22.39 6.08 -10.23
N LYS A 121 -21.37 5.74 -9.44
CA LYS A 121 -21.31 4.50 -8.68
C LYS A 121 -20.52 4.68 -7.39
N THR A 122 -20.96 4.03 -6.33
CA THR A 122 -20.10 3.87 -5.15
C THR A 122 -19.00 2.85 -5.43
N VAL A 123 -17.93 2.88 -4.64
CA VAL A 123 -16.73 2.05 -4.86
C VAL A 123 -16.61 0.94 -3.81
N ASN A 124 -15.93 -0.14 -4.19
CA ASN A 124 -15.48 -1.15 -3.25
C ASN A 124 -14.24 -0.64 -2.52
N THR A 125 -14.17 -0.89 -1.21
CA THR A 125 -13.03 -0.44 -0.40
C THR A 125 -12.60 -1.45 0.65
N GLY A 126 -11.33 -1.38 1.08
CA GLY A 126 -10.79 -2.11 2.24
C GLY A 126 -11.14 -1.48 3.60
N VAL A 127 -12.34 -0.92 3.75
CA VAL A 127 -12.80 -0.32 5.00
C VAL A 127 -13.81 -1.25 5.67
N PHE A 128 -13.63 -1.47 6.96
CA PHE A 128 -14.59 -2.19 7.78
C PHE A 128 -15.75 -1.26 8.16
N PHE A 129 -16.83 -1.31 7.39
CA PHE A 129 -18.04 -0.52 7.64
C PHE A 129 -18.92 -1.15 8.73
N PRO A 130 -19.66 -0.34 9.50
CA PRO A 130 -20.76 -0.86 10.30
C PRO A 130 -21.87 -1.43 9.40
N LEU A 131 -22.66 -2.35 9.94
CA LEU A 131 -23.94 -2.74 9.32
C LEU A 131 -24.89 -1.52 9.24
N PRO A 132 -25.92 -1.53 8.39
CA PRO A 132 -26.85 -0.40 8.23
C PRO A 132 -27.48 0.09 9.55
N ASP A 133 -27.80 -0.83 10.46
CA ASP A 133 -28.31 -0.62 11.82
C ASP A 133 -27.23 -0.78 12.90
N GLY A 134 -25.98 -0.96 12.48
CA GLY A 134 -24.84 -1.25 13.34
C GLY A 134 -24.22 0.01 13.97
N GLU A 135 -23.61 -0.19 15.13
CA GLU A 135 -22.89 0.86 15.84
C GLU A 135 -21.57 1.24 15.13
N ARG A 136 -21.36 2.56 14.97
CA ARG A 136 -20.10 3.15 14.49
C ARG A 136 -19.04 3.09 15.58
N GLY A 137 -17.79 2.79 15.23
CA GLY A 137 -16.70 2.75 16.20
C GLY A 137 -16.72 1.54 17.13
N LYS A 138 -17.57 0.53 16.86
CA LYS A 138 -17.67 -0.72 17.60
C LYS A 138 -16.45 -1.61 17.33
N ILE A 139 -15.82 -2.09 18.40
CA ILE A 139 -14.72 -3.06 18.32
C ILE A 139 -15.31 -4.47 18.21
N VAL A 140 -14.76 -5.27 17.31
CA VAL A 140 -15.11 -6.68 17.09
C VAL A 140 -13.84 -7.51 16.91
N LYS A 141 -13.95 -8.82 17.16
CA LYS A 141 -12.92 -9.79 16.73
C LYS A 141 -12.80 -9.81 15.21
N ASP A 142 -11.65 -10.24 14.72
CA ASP A 142 -11.34 -10.21 13.29
C ASP A 142 -12.46 -10.81 12.42
N PRO A 143 -13.12 -9.99 11.59
CA PRO A 143 -14.25 -10.41 10.77
C PRO A 143 -13.83 -11.10 9.47
N TYR A 144 -12.52 -11.16 9.15
CA TYR A 144 -12.04 -11.61 7.84
C TYR A 144 -11.45 -13.03 7.86
N PHE A 145 -10.84 -13.44 8.97
CA PHE A 145 -10.15 -14.71 9.11
C PHE A 145 -10.62 -15.49 10.33
N ASN A 146 -11.93 -15.52 10.60
CA ASN A 146 -12.54 -16.28 11.70
C ASN A 146 -11.93 -15.96 13.07
N GLY A 147 -11.52 -14.71 13.30
CA GLY A 147 -10.90 -14.29 14.55
C GLY A 147 -9.38 -14.46 14.64
N ASP A 148 -8.72 -15.01 13.61
CA ASP A 148 -7.25 -15.20 13.60
C ASP A 148 -6.46 -13.91 13.34
N GLY A 149 -7.07 -12.91 12.72
CA GLY A 149 -6.49 -11.58 12.52
C GLY A 149 -6.61 -10.68 13.76
N PRO A 150 -6.13 -9.43 13.67
CA PRO A 150 -6.27 -8.47 14.75
C PRO A 150 -7.72 -8.00 14.90
N ASP A 151 -8.12 -7.63 16.12
CA ASP A 151 -9.39 -6.97 16.39
C ASP A 151 -9.57 -5.75 15.46
N ARG A 152 -10.81 -5.51 15.04
CA ARG A 152 -11.18 -4.43 14.10
C ARG A 152 -12.17 -3.49 14.75
N ARG A 153 -12.29 -2.27 14.21
CA ARG A 153 -13.28 -1.29 14.67
C ARG A 153 -14.07 -0.73 13.49
N THR A 154 -15.40 -0.75 13.56
CA THR A 154 -16.27 -0.25 12.49
C THR A 154 -16.00 1.23 12.18
N CYS A 155 -16.12 1.60 10.91
CA CYS A 155 -15.90 2.96 10.44
C CYS A 155 -16.83 3.97 11.11
N GLN A 156 -16.26 5.11 11.50
CA GLN A 156 -16.99 6.25 12.07
C GLN A 156 -17.19 7.40 11.08
N TYR A 157 -16.86 7.19 9.80
CA TYR A 157 -17.03 8.16 8.71
C TYR A 157 -16.28 9.49 8.93
N CYS A 158 -15.06 9.44 9.46
CA CYS A 158 -14.28 10.64 9.81
C CYS A 158 -13.56 11.33 8.63
N GLY A 159 -13.56 10.75 7.43
CA GLY A 159 -12.90 11.35 6.26
C GLY A 159 -11.35 11.31 6.24
N ASN A 160 -10.70 10.76 7.27
CA ASN A 160 -9.24 10.81 7.43
C ASN A 160 -8.46 9.70 6.67
N CYS A 161 -9.07 9.05 5.68
CA CYS A 161 -8.49 7.87 5.01
C CYS A 161 -7.10 8.11 4.41
N ILE A 162 -6.82 9.32 3.92
CA ILE A 162 -5.59 9.68 3.21
C ILE A 162 -4.47 10.14 4.16
N ILE A 163 -4.82 10.70 5.31
CA ILE A 163 -3.82 11.12 6.32
C ILE A 163 -3.47 9.99 7.30
N GLY A 164 -4.26 8.91 7.29
CA GLY A 164 -4.07 7.73 8.13
C GLY A 164 -5.28 7.47 9.04
N CYS A 165 -5.75 6.22 9.07
CA CYS A 165 -6.92 5.86 9.86
C CYS A 165 -6.53 5.63 11.33
N ARG A 166 -6.91 6.57 12.20
CA ARG A 166 -6.71 6.48 13.67
C ARG A 166 -7.64 5.50 14.39
N TYR A 167 -8.59 4.91 13.68
CA TYR A 167 -9.74 4.22 14.28
C TYR A 167 -9.80 2.75 13.91
N ASN A 168 -8.72 2.15 13.44
CA ASN A 168 -8.66 0.73 13.12
C ASN A 168 -9.71 0.19 12.13
N SER A 169 -10.37 1.07 11.37
CA SER A 169 -11.41 0.68 10.40
C SER A 169 -10.82 0.40 9.02
N LYS A 170 -9.70 1.04 8.69
CA LYS A 170 -8.97 0.83 7.44
C LYS A 170 -8.14 -0.44 7.52
N ASN A 171 -8.34 -1.37 6.59
CA ASN A 171 -7.64 -2.66 6.55
C ASN A 171 -6.28 -2.53 5.83
N THR A 172 -5.36 -1.79 6.46
CA THR A 172 -4.00 -1.57 5.95
C THR A 172 -3.19 -2.87 5.93
N LEU A 173 -2.05 -2.89 5.23
CA LEU A 173 -1.20 -4.08 5.15
C LEU A 173 -0.68 -4.56 6.52
N MET A 174 -0.59 -3.64 7.48
CA MET A 174 -0.26 -3.93 8.88
C MET A 174 -1.29 -4.80 9.59
N LYS A 175 -2.52 -4.85 9.07
CA LYS A 175 -3.68 -5.50 9.69
C LYS A 175 -4.08 -6.81 8.98
N ASN A 176 -3.39 -7.14 7.89
CA ASN A 176 -3.60 -8.36 7.12
C ASN A 176 -2.26 -9.03 6.78
N TYR A 177 -1.68 -8.80 5.60
CA TYR A 177 -0.48 -9.47 5.11
C TYR A 177 0.69 -9.41 6.09
N LEU A 178 1.03 -8.22 6.60
CA LEU A 178 2.18 -8.06 7.50
C LEU A 178 1.91 -8.61 8.89
N TYR A 179 0.65 -8.54 9.36
CA TYR A 179 0.24 -9.16 10.61
C TYR A 179 0.49 -10.67 10.59
N PHE A 180 0.03 -11.35 9.54
CA PHE A 180 0.22 -12.79 9.40
C PHE A 180 1.68 -13.15 9.09
N ALA A 181 2.41 -12.32 8.34
CA ALA A 181 3.84 -12.54 8.11
C ALA A 181 4.62 -12.55 9.43
N GLU A 182 4.43 -11.53 10.28
CA GLU A 182 5.09 -11.45 11.60
C GLU A 182 4.66 -12.61 12.51
N ARG A 183 3.37 -12.98 12.52
CA ARG A 183 2.87 -14.14 13.28
C ARG A 183 3.52 -15.47 12.83
N ASN A 184 3.95 -15.56 11.58
CA ASN A 184 4.66 -16.72 11.02
C ASN A 184 6.20 -16.58 11.06
N GLY A 185 6.73 -15.63 11.83
CA GLY A 185 8.17 -15.51 12.11
C GLY A 185 8.94 -14.56 11.18
N VAL A 186 8.27 -13.79 10.31
CA VAL A 186 8.95 -12.75 9.53
C VAL A 186 9.34 -11.59 10.43
N GLU A 187 10.61 -11.19 10.38
CA GLU A 187 11.10 -9.97 11.02
C GLU A 187 10.90 -8.76 10.09
N ILE A 188 10.23 -7.72 10.59
CA ILE A 188 10.15 -6.43 9.91
C ILE A 188 11.10 -5.46 10.61
N ARG A 189 12.06 -4.91 9.86
CA ARG A 189 13.02 -3.90 10.35
C ARG A 189 12.65 -2.50 9.85
N PRO A 190 11.94 -1.68 10.64
CA PRO A 190 11.56 -0.34 10.23
C PRO A 190 12.77 0.59 10.20
N SER A 191 12.72 1.60 9.33
CA SER A 191 13.81 2.61 9.22
C SER A 191 15.14 2.05 8.69
N SER A 192 15.06 0.94 7.95
CA SER A 192 16.16 0.34 7.18
C SER A 192 15.95 0.65 5.70
N GLU A 193 16.85 1.44 5.11
CA GLU A 193 16.86 1.75 3.67
C GLU A 193 17.93 0.91 2.97
N VAL A 194 17.54 0.03 2.06
CA VAL A 194 18.49 -0.66 1.18
C VAL A 194 19.02 0.36 0.16
N VAL A 195 20.31 0.70 0.26
CA VAL A 195 20.96 1.69 -0.61
C VAL A 195 21.79 1.05 -1.72
N LYS A 196 22.19 -0.21 -1.54
CA LYS A 196 22.92 -0.98 -2.56
C LYS A 196 22.58 -2.47 -2.47
N ILE A 197 22.49 -3.10 -3.63
CA ILE A 197 22.29 -4.54 -3.81
C ILE A 197 23.41 -5.04 -4.72
N ILE A 198 24.18 -6.01 -4.28
CA ILE A 198 25.32 -6.58 -5.02
C ILE A 198 25.11 -8.09 -5.08
N PRO A 199 24.94 -8.70 -6.27
CA PRO A 199 24.88 -10.14 -6.36
C PRO A 199 26.28 -10.73 -6.08
N LEU A 200 26.34 -11.85 -5.36
CA LEU A 200 27.60 -12.50 -4.99
C LEU A 200 28.27 -13.20 -6.20
N ASN A 201 27.49 -13.51 -7.23
CA ASN A 201 27.95 -14.00 -8.52
C ASN A 201 27.15 -13.35 -9.67
N TYR A 202 27.38 -13.76 -10.92
CA TYR A 202 26.78 -13.08 -12.09
C TYR A 202 25.25 -13.20 -12.15
N ASP A 203 24.69 -14.35 -11.77
CA ASP A 203 23.26 -14.64 -11.88
C ASP A 203 22.50 -14.49 -10.55
N GLY A 204 23.21 -14.24 -9.44
CA GLY A 204 22.65 -14.07 -8.10
C GLY A 204 22.30 -15.39 -7.39
N SER A 205 22.66 -16.54 -7.96
CA SER A 205 22.37 -17.86 -7.38
C SER A 205 23.10 -18.12 -6.07
N ASP A 206 24.26 -17.49 -5.85
CA ASP A 206 25.01 -17.58 -4.58
C ASP A 206 24.50 -16.57 -3.53
N GLY A 207 23.48 -15.77 -3.86
CA GLY A 207 22.88 -14.76 -2.99
C GLY A 207 23.34 -13.33 -3.29
N TYR A 208 23.04 -12.44 -2.35
CA TYR A 208 23.21 -11.00 -2.47
C TYR A 208 23.80 -10.38 -1.20
N GLU A 209 24.76 -9.48 -1.37
CA GLU A 209 25.16 -8.52 -0.35
C GLU A 209 24.26 -7.27 -0.45
N LEU A 210 23.72 -6.83 0.69
CA LEU A 210 22.87 -5.66 0.82
C LEU A 210 23.57 -4.63 1.71
N ILE A 211 23.74 -3.42 1.21
CA ILE A 211 24.15 -2.28 2.03
C ILE A 211 22.87 -1.56 2.48
N VAL A 212 22.66 -1.54 3.79
CA VAL A 212 21.46 -1.00 4.42
C VAL A 212 21.84 0.16 5.32
N LYS A 213 21.19 1.30 5.09
CA LYS A 213 21.28 2.47 5.95
C LYS A 213 20.16 2.41 6.98
N GLU A 214 20.51 2.18 8.24
CA GLU A 214 19.55 2.17 9.35
C GLU A 214 19.53 3.54 10.05
N THR A 215 18.33 4.07 10.27
CA THR A 215 18.12 5.38 10.92
C THR A 215 17.33 5.22 12.21
N LEU A 216 17.97 5.51 13.34
CA LEU A 216 17.40 5.47 14.70
C LEU A 216 17.53 6.87 15.32
N GLY A 217 16.49 7.69 15.16
CA GLY A 217 16.52 9.09 15.58
C GLY A 217 17.56 9.89 14.79
N LYS A 218 18.55 10.48 15.48
CA LYS A 218 19.68 11.20 14.85
C LYS A 218 20.84 10.28 14.44
N LYS A 219 20.83 9.02 14.88
CA LYS A 219 21.91 8.07 14.58
C LYS A 219 21.63 7.40 13.24
N CYS A 220 22.67 7.32 12.43
CA CYS A 220 22.66 6.63 11.16
C CYS A 220 23.82 5.64 11.14
N ALA A 221 23.54 4.39 10.78
CA ALA A 221 24.55 3.35 10.60
C ALA A 221 24.40 2.71 9.22
N SER A 222 25.51 2.29 8.62
CA SER A 222 25.52 1.44 7.44
C SER A 222 25.85 0.02 7.88
N ILE A 223 25.00 -0.93 7.52
CA ILE A 223 25.14 -2.34 7.88
C ILE A 223 25.11 -3.16 6.60
N ASN A 224 26.00 -4.15 6.52
CA ASN A 224 26.01 -5.10 5.42
C ASN A 224 25.27 -6.36 5.85
N TYR A 225 24.36 -6.82 5.01
CA TYR A 225 23.66 -8.10 5.16
C TYR A 225 23.99 -9.00 3.98
N VAL A 226 24.00 -10.30 4.20
CA VAL A 226 24.07 -11.30 3.14
C VAL A 226 22.77 -12.09 3.16
N ALA A 227 22.14 -12.25 1.99
CA ALA A 227 20.90 -12.97 1.82
C ALA A 227 21.02 -14.00 0.70
N GLU A 228 20.56 -15.23 0.93
CA GLU A 228 20.56 -16.31 -0.07
C GLU A 228 19.59 -16.03 -1.22
N GLY A 229 18.51 -15.28 -0.96
CA GLY A 229 17.54 -14.87 -1.96
C GLY A 229 17.02 -13.47 -1.68
N LEU A 230 16.51 -12.80 -2.73
CA LEU A 230 16.08 -11.42 -2.65
C LEU A 230 14.74 -11.20 -3.37
N TRP A 231 13.75 -10.72 -2.62
CA TRP A 231 12.48 -10.22 -3.15
C TRP A 231 12.45 -8.70 -3.04
N TYR A 232 12.64 -7.99 -4.16
CA TYR A 232 12.70 -6.53 -4.13
C TYR A 232 11.33 -5.88 -4.38
N LEU A 233 10.65 -5.52 -3.30
CA LEU A 233 9.32 -4.92 -3.29
C LEU A 233 9.38 -3.49 -2.73
N ALA A 234 9.77 -2.55 -3.57
CA ALA A 234 9.75 -1.11 -3.25
C ALA A 234 8.68 -0.39 -4.10
N ALA A 235 8.21 0.77 -3.64
CA ALA A 235 7.35 1.63 -4.46
C ALA A 235 8.05 1.92 -5.80
N SER A 236 7.31 1.97 -6.91
CA SER A 236 7.87 2.10 -8.27
C SER A 236 8.94 3.18 -8.38
N TRP A 237 8.71 4.34 -7.76
CA TRP A 237 9.65 5.45 -7.69
C TRP A 237 10.95 5.12 -6.91
N ALA A 238 10.83 4.46 -5.76
CA ALA A 238 11.98 4.04 -4.97
C ALA A 238 12.78 2.92 -5.67
N GLN A 239 12.07 1.98 -6.30
CA GLN A 239 12.66 0.90 -7.08
C GLN A 239 13.51 1.43 -8.25
N CYS A 240 12.97 2.37 -9.04
CA CYS A 240 13.73 3.02 -10.12
C CYS A 240 14.98 3.75 -9.61
N ARG A 241 14.88 4.45 -8.47
CA ARG A 241 16.03 5.15 -7.87
C ARG A 241 17.11 4.18 -7.39
N CYS A 242 16.73 3.07 -6.76
CA CYS A 242 17.68 2.06 -6.30
C CYS A 242 18.39 1.39 -7.48
N TYR A 243 17.65 0.97 -8.51
CA TYR A 243 18.25 0.35 -9.69
C TYR A 243 19.21 1.30 -10.42
N SER A 244 18.84 2.58 -10.56
CA SER A 244 19.72 3.60 -11.14
C SER A 244 21.02 3.78 -10.34
N LYS A 245 20.96 3.72 -9.00
CA LYS A 245 22.15 3.82 -8.13
C LYS A 245 22.99 2.55 -8.11
N CYS A 246 22.36 1.38 -8.22
CA CYS A 246 23.04 0.09 -8.18
C CYS A 246 23.64 -0.33 -9.53
N GLY A 247 23.38 0.41 -10.61
CA GLY A 247 23.85 0.02 -11.95
C GLY A 247 23.21 -1.27 -12.48
N ILE A 248 22.14 -1.75 -11.83
CA ILE A 248 21.42 -2.96 -12.25
C ILE A 248 20.63 -2.59 -13.51
N ASN A 249 21.02 -3.20 -14.63
CA ASN A 249 20.41 -2.93 -15.92
C ASN A 249 18.99 -3.52 -15.94
N ILE A 250 17.97 -2.65 -15.86
CA ILE A 250 16.53 -3.00 -15.74
C ILE A 250 16.04 -3.89 -16.91
N LYS A 251 16.81 -4.02 -18.00
CA LYS A 251 16.46 -4.89 -19.14
C LYS A 251 16.39 -6.40 -18.83
N ARG A 252 16.82 -6.88 -17.65
CA ARG A 252 16.90 -8.33 -17.34
C ARG A 252 16.01 -8.85 -16.21
N CYS A 253 15.08 -8.06 -15.67
CA CYS A 253 13.94 -8.64 -14.93
C CYS A 253 12.92 -9.27 -15.92
N GLN A 254 13.37 -10.23 -16.73
CA GLN A 254 12.48 -11.24 -17.28
C GLN A 254 12.48 -12.37 -16.25
N THR A 255 11.30 -12.67 -15.74
CA THR A 255 11.03 -13.85 -14.95
C THR A 255 11.60 -15.08 -15.68
N SER A 256 12.70 -15.62 -15.17
CA SER A 256 13.14 -16.96 -15.53
C SER A 256 12.07 -17.92 -15.01
N HIS A 257 11.23 -18.41 -15.91
CA HIS A 257 10.40 -19.56 -15.63
C HIS A 257 11.31 -20.80 -15.65
N PRO A 258 11.27 -21.67 -14.62
CA PRO A 258 11.75 -23.03 -14.79
C PRO A 258 10.82 -23.75 -15.77
N ASN A 259 11.39 -24.40 -16.79
CA ASN A 259 10.73 -25.46 -17.55
C ASN A 259 10.54 -26.69 -16.65
#